data_AF-A0A552D3R8-F1
#
_entry.id   AF-A0A552D3R8-F1
#
_cell.length_a   1.000
_cell.length_b   1.000
_cell.length_c   1.000
_cell.angle_alpha   90.00
_cell.angle_beta   90.00
_cell.angle_gamma   90.00
#
_symmetry.space_group_name_H-M   'P 1'
#
loop_
_entity.id
_entity.type
_entity.pdbx_description
1 polymer ?
#
loop_
_entity_poly.entity_id
_entity_poly.type
_entity_poly.pdbx_seq_one_letter_code
_entity_poly.pdbx_strand_id
1 'polypeptide(L)'
;MKTDSLFYQIFLRFPDSFFDLIGQPQQQAANYQFTSQEVKQLSFRLDGLFMALREDIQQPLYLVEVQFQPDDTLYYRLFAELFLFLKQYRPPHPWQIVVIYPHRGVERE
;
A
#
# COMPACT_ATOMS: atom_id res chain seq x y z
N MET A 1 8.41 3.64 -12.79
CA MET A 1 7.73 2.68 -13.69
C MET A 1 8.32 1.27 -13.71
N LYS A 2 9.61 1.04 -14.05
CA LYS A 2 10.17 -0.34 -14.06
C LYS A 2 10.31 -0.97 -12.66
N THR A 3 10.60 -0.15 -11.65
CA THR A 3 10.80 -0.62 -10.27
C THR A 3 9.46 -0.87 -9.58
N ASP A 4 8.45 -0.04 -9.84
CA ASP A 4 7.09 -0.19 -9.31
C ASP A 4 6.48 -1.52 -9.80
N SER A 5 6.75 -1.91 -11.05
CA SER A 5 6.30 -3.22 -11.57
C SER A 5 7.01 -4.40 -10.90
N LEU A 6 8.25 -4.25 -10.44
CA LEU A 6 8.97 -5.30 -9.74
C LEU A 6 8.37 -5.53 -8.34
N PHE A 7 8.15 -4.46 -7.57
CA PHE A 7 7.57 -4.58 -6.23
C PHE A 7 6.13 -5.06 -6.26
N TYR A 8 5.36 -4.62 -7.25
CA TYR A 8 4.05 -5.20 -7.52
C TYR A 8 4.15 -6.73 -7.70
N GLN A 9 5.08 -7.23 -8.52
CA GLN A 9 5.24 -8.68 -8.70
C GLN A 9 5.77 -9.39 -7.46
N ILE A 10 6.65 -8.75 -6.68
CA ILE A 10 7.15 -9.30 -5.41
C ILE A 10 5.98 -9.48 -4.46
N PHE A 11 5.18 -8.44 -4.19
CA PHE A 11 4.05 -8.55 -3.27
C PHE A 11 2.93 -9.45 -3.78
N LEU A 12 2.73 -9.52 -5.11
CA LEU A 12 1.78 -10.46 -5.70
C LEU A 12 2.19 -11.93 -5.50
N ARG A 13 3.49 -12.24 -5.55
CA ARG A 13 4.01 -13.62 -5.47
C ARG A 13 4.45 -14.03 -4.08
N PHE A 14 4.87 -13.06 -3.27
CA PHE A 14 5.46 -13.20 -1.93
C PHE A 14 4.86 -12.11 -1.02
N PRO A 15 3.56 -12.19 -0.68
CA PRO A 15 2.89 -11.17 0.15
C PRO A 15 3.47 -11.08 1.57
N ASP A 16 4.06 -12.15 2.07
CA ASP A 16 4.80 -12.22 3.33
C ASP A 16 5.97 -11.23 3.41
N SER A 17 6.62 -10.94 2.28
CA SER A 17 7.71 -9.97 2.23
C SER A 17 7.30 -8.55 2.68
N PHE A 18 6.03 -8.17 2.49
CA PHE A 18 5.52 -6.89 3.01
C PHE A 18 5.45 -6.89 4.54
N PHE A 19 4.97 -7.98 5.15
CA PHE A 19 4.84 -8.10 6.60
C PHE A 19 6.20 -8.11 7.30
N ASP A 20 7.22 -8.70 6.67
CA ASP A 20 8.61 -8.61 7.12
C ASP A 20 9.10 -7.16 7.18
N LEU A 21 8.81 -6.36 6.15
CA LEU A 21 9.26 -4.97 6.07
C LEU A 21 8.65 -4.08 7.15
N ILE A 22 7.41 -4.37 7.56
CA ILE A 22 6.73 -3.62 8.64
C ILE A 22 6.91 -4.24 10.04
N GLY A 23 7.73 -5.29 10.16
CA GLY A 23 8.03 -5.95 11.42
C GLY A 23 6.86 -6.75 12.01
N GLN A 24 5.91 -7.17 11.18
CA GLN A 24 4.78 -8.02 11.58
C GLN A 24 5.08 -9.50 11.33
N PRO A 25 4.54 -10.42 12.14
CA PRO A 25 4.67 -11.85 11.90
C PRO A 25 4.19 -12.26 10.50
N GLN A 26 5.03 -12.96 9.73
CA GLN A 26 4.69 -13.45 8.39
C GLN A 26 3.41 -14.28 8.34
N GLN A 27 3.04 -14.98 9.42
CA GLN A 27 1.78 -15.72 9.47
C GLN A 27 0.56 -14.82 9.27
N GLN A 28 0.67 -13.52 9.56
CA GLN A 28 -0.40 -12.55 9.28
C GLN A 28 -0.64 -12.42 7.78
N ALA A 29 0.37 -12.56 6.92
CA ALA A 29 0.23 -12.43 5.47
C ALA A 29 -0.78 -13.42 4.87
N ALA A 30 -0.94 -14.60 5.49
CA ALA A 30 -1.93 -15.60 5.09
C ALA A 30 -3.38 -15.11 5.28
N ASN A 31 -3.60 -14.05 6.06
CA ASN A 31 -4.90 -13.41 6.26
C ASN A 31 -5.16 -12.28 5.29
N TYR A 32 -4.25 -11.98 4.35
CA TYR A 32 -4.34 -10.84 3.46
C TYR A 32 -4.30 -11.24 1.98
N GLN A 33 -4.97 -10.45 1.16
CA GLN A 33 -4.86 -10.47 -0.29
C GLN A 33 -4.20 -9.18 -0.77
N PHE A 34 -3.14 -9.32 -1.57
CA PHE A 34 -2.54 -8.20 -2.29
C PHE A 34 -3.27 -7.94 -3.61
N THR A 35 -3.54 -6.67 -3.91
CA THR A 35 -4.08 -6.22 -5.19
C THR A 35 -3.61 -4.80 -5.51
N SER A 36 -3.79 -4.37 -6.76
CA SER A 36 -3.78 -2.95 -7.14
C SER A 36 -5.19 -2.56 -7.56
N GLN A 37 -5.63 -1.38 -7.16
CA GLN A 37 -6.96 -0.88 -7.49
C GLN A 37 -6.88 0.41 -8.29
N GLU A 38 -7.45 0.36 -9.49
CA GLU A 38 -7.64 1.54 -10.33
C GLU A 38 -9.00 2.17 -10.04
N VAL A 39 -8.98 3.44 -9.64
CA VAL A 39 -10.17 4.21 -9.31
C VAL A 39 -10.63 4.95 -10.57
N LYS A 40 -11.46 4.26 -11.36
CA LYS A 40 -11.88 4.68 -12.71
C LYS A 40 -12.49 6.08 -12.80
N GLN A 41 -13.28 6.52 -11.80
CA GLN A 41 -13.93 7.84 -11.85
C GLN A 41 -12.92 9.01 -11.75
N LEU A 42 -11.75 8.77 -11.16
CA LEU A 42 -10.77 9.80 -10.86
C LEU A 42 -9.42 9.56 -11.55
N SER A 43 -9.32 8.48 -12.34
CA SER A 43 -8.13 8.09 -13.12
C SER A 43 -6.83 8.04 -12.31
N PHE A 44 -6.92 7.59 -11.05
CA PHE A 44 -5.74 7.29 -10.23
C PHE A 44 -5.69 5.81 -9.87
N ARG A 45 -4.50 5.32 -9.59
CA ARG A 45 -4.24 3.92 -9.22
C ARG A 45 -3.56 3.88 -7.88
N LEU A 46 -4.05 3.03 -7.00
CA LEU A 46 -3.34 2.65 -5.79
C LEU A 46 -2.37 1.51 -6.15
N ASP A 47 -1.09 1.76 -5.98
CA ASP A 47 -0.04 0.84 -6.44
C ASP A 47 -0.01 -0.47 -5.65
N GLY A 48 -0.41 -0.44 -4.38
CA GLY A 48 -0.58 -1.65 -3.58
C GLY A 48 -1.66 -1.52 -2.51
N LEU A 49 -2.49 -2.55 -2.39
CA LEU A 49 -3.47 -2.72 -1.33
C LEU A 49 -3.35 -4.13 -0.75
N PHE A 50 -3.17 -4.24 0.56
CA PHE A 50 -3.36 -5.49 1.30
C PHE A 50 -4.68 -5.43 2.05
N MET A 51 -5.64 -6.23 1.59
CA MET A 51 -6.98 -6.33 2.17
C MET A 51 -7.07 -7.60 3.01
N ALA A 52 -7.65 -7.50 4.21
CA ALA A 52 -7.92 -8.68 5.02
C ALA A 52 -8.93 -9.60 4.30
N LEU A 53 -8.65 -10.90 4.28
CA LEU A 53 -9.51 -11.95 3.69
C LEU A 53 -10.79 -12.18 4.50
N ARG A 54 -10.76 -11.83 5.78
CA ARG A 54 -11.89 -11.89 6.69
C ARG A 54 -12.20 -10.48 7.15
N GLU A 55 -13.48 -10.19 7.35
CA GLU A 55 -13.92 -8.97 8.01
C GLU A 55 -13.55 -9.03 9.51
N ASP A 56 -12.26 -8.97 9.79
CA ASP A 56 -11.71 -8.82 11.13
C ASP A 56 -11.48 -7.33 11.37
N ILE A 57 -12.27 -6.75 12.29
CA ILE A 57 -12.26 -5.33 12.62
C ILE A 57 -10.92 -4.89 13.24
N GLN A 58 -10.05 -5.82 13.65
CA GLN A 58 -8.73 -5.49 14.20
C GLN A 58 -7.62 -5.44 13.14
N GLN A 59 -7.86 -5.97 11.94
CA GLN A 59 -6.85 -6.07 10.89
C GLN A 59 -6.89 -4.82 10.00
N PRO A 60 -5.80 -4.04 9.91
CA PRO A 60 -5.81 -2.84 9.09
C PRO A 60 -5.80 -3.19 7.61
N LEU A 61 -6.53 -2.41 6.81
CA LEU A 61 -6.25 -2.28 5.39
C LEU A 61 -4.90 -1.56 5.21
N TYR A 62 -3.96 -2.13 4.46
CA TYR A 62 -2.71 -1.44 4.13
C TYR A 62 -2.75 -0.89 2.72
N LEU A 63 -2.49 0.41 2.58
CA LEU A 63 -2.16 1.07 1.33
C LEU A 63 -0.65 1.21 1.25
N VAL A 64 -0.06 0.64 0.20
CA VAL A 64 1.40 0.52 0.06
C VAL A 64 1.86 1.31 -1.14
N GLU A 65 2.76 2.25 -0.92
CA GLU A 65 3.45 3.04 -1.94
C GLU A 65 4.94 2.73 -1.85
N VAL A 66 5.59 2.44 -2.99
CA VAL A 66 7.02 2.16 -3.02
C VAL A 66 7.75 3.25 -3.79
N GLN A 67 8.60 4.01 -3.11
CA GLN A 67 9.25 5.19 -3.65
C GLN A 67 10.78 5.02 -3.71
N PHE A 68 11.32 4.81 -4.91
CA PHE A 68 12.76 4.60 -5.13
C PHE A 68 13.54 5.86 -5.50
N GLN A 69 12.85 6.94 -5.85
CA GLN A 69 13.46 8.20 -6.23
C GLN A 69 12.89 9.30 -5.35
N PRO A 70 13.65 10.35 -5.03
CA PRO A 70 13.06 11.45 -4.30
C PRO A 70 11.91 12.08 -5.10
N ASP A 71 10.78 12.28 -4.45
CA ASP A 71 9.59 12.90 -5.04
C ASP A 71 9.00 13.89 -4.04
N ASP A 72 9.21 15.18 -4.30
CA ASP A 72 8.77 16.27 -3.43
C ASP A 72 7.23 16.42 -3.44
N THR A 73 6.54 15.75 -4.36
CA THR A 73 5.08 15.75 -4.48
C THR A 73 4.40 14.51 -3.90
N LEU A 74 5.18 13.52 -3.44
CA LEU A 74 4.69 12.21 -3.02
C LEU A 74 3.55 12.30 -2.01
N TYR A 75 3.75 12.98 -0.88
CA TYR A 75 2.75 13.04 0.19
C TYR A 75 1.50 13.80 -0.22
N TYR A 76 1.63 14.85 -1.05
CA TYR A 76 0.47 15.57 -1.58
C TYR A 76 -0.40 14.66 -2.45
N ARG A 77 0.22 13.88 -3.33
CA ARG A 77 -0.46 12.89 -4.18
C ARG A 77 -1.06 11.76 -3.35
N LEU A 78 -0.26 11.15 -2.47
CA LEU A 78 -0.65 10.00 -1.64
C LEU A 78 -1.82 10.32 -0.71
N PHE A 79 -1.82 11.47 -0.04
CA PHE A 79 -2.94 11.86 0.81
C PHE A 79 -4.19 12.19 0.00
N ALA A 80 -4.07 12.84 -1.15
CA ALA A 80 -5.21 13.08 -2.02
C ALA A 80 -5.84 11.75 -2.49
N GLU A 81 -5.02 10.81 -2.96
CA GLU A 81 -5.46 9.46 -3.38
C GLU A 81 -6.11 8.69 -2.22
N LEU A 82 -5.52 8.71 -1.02
CA LEU A 82 -6.11 8.10 0.17
C LEU A 82 -7.49 8.68 0.47
N PHE A 83 -7.63 10.00 0.56
CA PHE A 83 -8.91 10.60 0.93
C PHE A 83 -9.99 10.35 -0.11
N LEU A 84 -9.62 10.34 -1.40
CA LEU A 84 -10.53 9.95 -2.48
C LEU A 84 -10.96 8.49 -2.35
N PHE A 85 -10.02 7.59 -2.09
CA PHE A 85 -10.29 6.18 -1.85
C PHE A 85 -11.21 5.96 -0.65
N LEU A 86 -10.93 6.58 0.50
CA LEU A 86 -11.75 6.49 1.71
C LEU A 86 -13.16 7.04 1.48
N LYS A 87 -13.29 8.15 0.76
CA LYS A 87 -14.59 8.75 0.42
C LYS A 87 -15.44 7.82 -0.46
N GLN A 88 -14.80 7.14 -1.42
CA GLN A 88 -15.48 6.29 -2.40
C GLN A 88 -15.85 4.92 -1.83
N TYR A 89 -14.90 4.24 -1.17
CA TYR A 89 -15.06 2.84 -0.76
C TYR A 89 -15.46 2.67 0.71
N ARG A 90 -15.19 3.68 1.55
CA ARG A 90 -15.49 3.67 3.00
C ARG A 90 -15.08 2.36 3.68
N PRO A 91 -13.82 1.92 3.54
CA PRO A 91 -13.36 0.67 4.15
C PRO A 91 -13.50 0.75 5.69
N PRO A 92 -13.66 -0.40 6.37
CA PRO A 92 -13.67 -0.43 7.83
C PRO A 92 -12.32 0.05 8.40
N HIS A 93 -12.35 0.66 9.58
CA HIS A 93 -11.16 0.95 10.37
C HIS A 93 -10.67 -0.36 11.05
N PRO A 94 -9.36 -0.58 11.21
CA PRO A 94 -8.26 0.34 10.88
C PRO A 94 -7.82 0.34 9.41
N TRP A 95 -7.13 1.41 9.00
CA TRP A 95 -6.38 1.48 7.76
C TRP A 95 -5.04 2.16 8.00
N GLN A 96 -4.01 1.79 7.24
CA GLN A 96 -2.65 2.30 7.39
C GLN A 96 -2.04 2.56 6.01
N ILE A 97 -1.27 3.63 5.92
CA ILE A 97 -0.40 3.91 4.77
C ILE A 97 1.00 3.47 5.12
N VAL A 98 1.64 2.71 4.23
CA VAL A 98 3.03 2.30 4.34
C VAL A 98 3.77 2.79 3.10
N VAL A 99 4.74 3.68 3.29
CA VAL A 99 5.64 4.13 2.24
C VAL A 99 6.98 3.41 2.41
N ILE A 100 7.41 2.70 1.36
CA ILE A 100 8.64 1.90 1.37
C ILE A 100 9.70 2.62 0.55
N TYR A 101 10.81 2.96 1.20
CA TYR A 101 11.98 3.58 0.59
C TYR A 101 13.14 2.58 0.53
N PRO A 102 14.04 2.65 -0.47
CA PRO A 102 15.26 1.83 -0.51
C PRO A 102 16.21 2.15 0.64
N HIS A 103 16.22 3.40 1.08
CA HIS A 103 16.98 3.90 2.23
C HIS A 103 16.45 5.28 2.64
N ARG A 104 16.73 5.70 3.87
CA ARG A 104 16.25 6.99 4.42
C ARG A 104 16.60 8.22 3.58
N GLY A 105 17.75 8.23 2.90
CA GLY A 105 18.14 9.38 2.06
C GLY A 105 17.23 9.68 0.85
N VAL A 106 16.28 8.79 0.52
CA VAL A 106 15.26 9.05 -0.53
C VAL A 106 14.02 9.74 0.04
N GLU A 107 13.72 9.51 1.32
CA GLU A 107 12.58 10.09 2.00
C GLU A 107 12.70 11.62 2.01
N ARG A 108 11.60 12.29 1.67
CA ARG A 108 11.48 13.75 1.73
C ARG A 108 10.73 14.13 3.00
N GLU A 109 11.34 14.94 3.85
CA GLU A 109 10.70 15.51 5.05
C GLU A 109 9.79 16.69 4.73
#